data_AF-A0A1B8X1K8-F1
#
_entry.id   AF-A0A1B8X1K8-F1
#
_cell.length_a   1.000
_cell.length_b   1.000
_cell.length_c   1.000
_cell.angle_alpha   90.00
_cell.angle_beta   90.00
_cell.angle_gamma   90.00
#
_symmetry.space_group_name_H-M   'P 1'
#
loop_
_entity.id
_entity.type
_entity.pdbx_description
1 polymer ?
#
loop_
_entity_poly.entity_id
_entity_poly.type
_entity_poly.pdbx_seq_one_letter_code
_entity_poly.pdbx_strand_id
1 'polypeptide(L)'
;MQIPEMFKKDDAVSPVIGVILMVAITVILAAVIAAFVFGMGTPESAPQASIKASNMSEDGFTIVHQGGDQIDFTNNKTKLFVGGTEASGDSVDIGTFSVGEEEYINLTPTLEDGDSIRFIDDDSNQPIASFTADI
;
A
#
# COMPACT_ATOMS: atom_id res chain seq x y z
N MET A 1 6.05 36.99 -71.72
CA MET A 1 5.54 37.56 -70.46
C MET A 1 5.57 36.45 -69.42
N GLN A 2 6.26 36.69 -68.30
CA GLN A 2 6.42 35.74 -67.20
C GLN A 2 5.09 35.53 -66.46
N ILE A 3 4.78 34.28 -66.12
CA ILE A 3 3.59 33.88 -65.36
C ILE A 3 4.09 33.46 -63.96
N PRO A 4 3.49 33.96 -62.87
CA PRO A 4 4.15 34.05 -61.56
C PRO A 4 4.14 32.74 -60.78
N GLU A 5 5.18 32.54 -59.95
CA GLU A 5 5.25 31.48 -58.95
C GLU A 5 4.12 31.62 -57.93
N MET A 6 3.05 30.85 -58.11
CA MET A 6 1.94 30.73 -57.18
C MET A 6 1.97 29.40 -56.43
N PHE A 7 3.07 28.99 -55.81
CA PHE A 7 3.05 27.88 -54.85
C PHE A 7 4.13 28.02 -53.77
N LYS A 8 4.00 29.02 -52.92
CA LYS A 8 4.50 28.94 -51.53
C LYS A 8 3.34 29.24 -50.59
N LYS A 9 2.49 28.24 -50.39
CA LYS A 9 1.61 28.14 -49.21
C LYS A 9 2.39 27.52 -48.05
N ASP A 10 3.58 28.04 -47.79
CA ASP A 10 4.27 27.79 -46.53
C ASP A 10 4.13 29.08 -45.73
N ASP A 11 2.90 29.37 -45.29
CA ASP A 11 2.68 30.20 -44.11
C ASP A 11 3.22 29.41 -42.91
N ALA A 12 4.55 29.30 -42.89
CA ALA A 12 5.32 28.90 -41.74
C ALA A 12 4.95 29.92 -40.67
N VAL A 13 4.12 29.43 -39.75
CA VAL A 13 3.69 30.08 -38.52
C VAL A 13 4.71 31.13 -38.10
N SER A 14 4.29 32.38 -37.96
CA SER A 14 5.23 33.46 -37.65
C SER A 14 6.10 33.07 -36.45
N PRO A 15 7.40 33.45 -36.41
CA PRO A 15 8.32 33.01 -35.36
C PRO A 15 7.77 33.16 -33.93
N VAL A 16 6.94 34.18 -33.71
CA VAL A 16 6.30 34.46 -32.42
C VAL A 16 5.11 33.54 -32.15
N ILE A 17 4.26 33.28 -33.14
CA ILE A 17 3.08 32.41 -32.96
C ILE A 17 3.52 30.95 -32.73
N GLY A 18 4.59 30.51 -33.40
CA GLY A 18 5.15 29.18 -33.17
C GLY A 18 5.66 29.00 -31.73
N VAL A 19 6.32 30.02 -31.18
CA VAL A 19 6.79 30.01 -29.79
C VAL A 19 5.62 29.99 -28.80
N ILE A 20 4.59 30.81 -29.03
CA ILE A 20 3.41 30.84 -28.15
C ILE A 20 2.70 29.47 -28.15
N LEU A 21 2.52 28.87 -29.33
CA LEU A 21 1.88 27.55 -29.44
C LEU A 21 2.71 26.45 -28.77
N MET A 22 4.03 26.47 -28.94
CA MET A 22 4.92 25.50 -28.29
C MET A 22 4.87 25.62 -26.77
N VAL A 23 4.94 26.84 -26.23
CA VAL A 23 4.88 27.08 -24.78
C VAL A 23 3.51 26.72 -24.21
N ALA A 24 2.43 27.04 -24.92
CA ALA A 24 1.08 26.71 -24.45
C ALA A 24 0.88 25.20 -24.30
N ILE A 25 1.30 24.40 -25.29
CA ILE A 25 1.14 22.95 -25.25
C ILE A 25 2.00 22.34 -24.13
N THR A 26 3.25 22.77 -23.96
CA THR A 26 4.12 22.23 -22.91
C THR A 26 3.61 22.56 -21.51
N VAL A 27 3.07 23.77 -21.29
CA VAL A 27 2.46 24.15 -20.00
C VAL A 27 1.24 23.31 -19.68
N ILE A 28 0.36 23.07 -20.68
CA ILE A 28 -0.81 22.20 -20.49
C ILE A 28 -0.37 20.77 -20.15
N LEU A 29 0.55 20.20 -20.92
CA LEU A 29 1.05 18.84 -20.67
C LEU A 29 1.72 18.72 -19.31
N ALA A 30 2.53 19.71 -18.91
CA ALA A 30 3.16 19.74 -17.60
C ALA A 30 2.13 19.80 -16.46
N ALA A 31 1.10 20.64 -16.59
CA ALA A 31 0.04 20.77 -15.59
C ALA A 31 -0.78 19.48 -15.45
N VAL A 32 -1.11 18.84 -16.56
CA VAL A 32 -1.86 17.57 -16.56
C VAL A 32 -1.04 16.45 -15.90
N ILE A 33 0.23 16.30 -16.26
CA ILE A 33 1.10 15.29 -15.64
C ILE A 33 1.27 15.59 -14.14
N ALA A 34 1.48 16.85 -13.77
CA ALA A 34 1.55 17.23 -12.35
C ALA A 34 0.27 16.86 -11.60
N ALA A 35 -0.92 17.11 -12.17
CA ALA A 35 -2.18 16.72 -11.56
C ALA A 35 -2.32 15.19 -11.41
N PHE A 36 -1.85 14.40 -12.39
CA PHE A 36 -1.81 12.94 -12.27
C PHE A 36 -0.82 12.49 -11.19
N VAL A 37 0.38 13.06 -11.14
CA VAL A 37 1.42 12.68 -10.17
C VAL A 37 1.02 13.07 -8.75
N PHE A 38 0.46 14.26 -8.54
CA PHE A 38 -0.02 14.68 -7.22
C PHE A 38 -1.36 14.05 -6.83
N GLY A 39 -2.17 13.64 -7.82
CA GLY A 39 -3.45 12.95 -7.60
C GLY A 39 -3.29 11.47 -7.24
N MET A 40 -2.15 10.86 -7.62
CA MET A 40 -1.71 9.59 -7.05
C MET A 40 -1.13 9.87 -5.67
N GLY A 41 -1.97 9.83 -4.64
CA GLY A 41 -1.51 9.93 -3.25
C GLY A 41 -0.36 8.97 -2.97
N THR A 42 0.48 9.30 -1.98
CA THR A 42 1.46 8.34 -1.48
C THR A 42 0.72 7.13 -0.92
N PRO A 43 1.17 5.88 -1.19
CA PRO A 43 0.64 4.75 -0.47
C PRO A 43 0.84 5.01 1.03
N GLU A 44 -0.23 4.90 1.81
CA GLU A 44 -0.14 4.88 3.26
C GLU A 44 0.85 3.75 3.60
N SER A 45 1.83 4.03 4.45
CA SER A 45 2.82 3.02 4.86
C SER A 45 2.23 2.20 5.99
N ALA A 46 2.35 0.87 5.93
CA ALA A 46 1.96 0.02 7.05
C ALA A 46 2.67 0.45 8.34
N PRO A 47 1.99 0.36 9.50
CA PRO A 47 2.62 0.52 10.80
C PRO A 47 3.88 -0.36 10.92
N GLN A 48 5.00 0.22 11.36
CA GLN A 48 6.24 -0.52 11.53
C GLN A 48 6.38 -0.93 12.99
N ALA A 49 5.97 -2.16 13.29
CA ALA A 49 5.97 -2.71 14.64
C ALA A 49 6.77 -4.01 14.74
N SER A 50 7.50 -4.16 15.84
CA SER A 50 8.18 -5.40 16.20
C SER A 50 7.26 -6.21 17.09
N ILE A 51 6.62 -7.21 16.51
CA ILE A 51 5.78 -8.17 17.20
C ILE A 51 6.59 -9.47 17.39
N LYS A 52 6.36 -10.17 18.49
CA LYS A 52 6.86 -11.52 18.72
C LYS A 52 5.71 -12.46 19.02
N ALA A 53 5.66 -13.61 18.35
CA ALA A 53 4.77 -14.71 18.71
C ALA A 53 5.42 -15.64 19.75
N SER A 54 4.63 -16.15 20.69
CA SER A 54 5.04 -17.07 21.77
C SER A 54 3.86 -17.95 22.21
N ASN A 55 4.12 -19.02 22.98
CA ASN A 55 3.11 -19.99 23.42
C ASN A 55 2.22 -20.50 22.26
N MET A 56 2.86 -20.96 21.18
CA MET A 56 2.14 -21.54 20.06
C MET A 56 1.59 -22.92 20.45
N SER A 57 0.36 -23.18 20.05
CA SER A 57 -0.35 -24.44 20.26
C SER A 57 -1.28 -24.68 19.07
N GLU A 58 -1.85 -25.89 18.95
CA GLU A 58 -2.83 -26.20 17.90
C GLU A 58 -4.00 -25.19 17.88
N ASP A 59 -4.44 -24.68 19.03
CA ASP A 59 -5.62 -23.81 19.14
C ASP A 59 -5.32 -22.32 18.97
N GLY A 60 -4.05 -21.90 18.97
CA GLY A 60 -3.71 -20.48 18.94
C GLY A 60 -2.32 -20.16 19.45
N PHE A 61 -2.03 -18.86 19.53
CA PHE A 61 -0.73 -18.34 19.93
C PHE A 61 -0.88 -16.99 20.62
N THR A 62 0.15 -16.62 21.39
CA THR A 62 0.23 -15.32 22.05
C THR A 62 1.12 -14.38 21.25
N ILE A 63 0.70 -13.13 21.10
CA ILE A 63 1.52 -12.06 20.50
C ILE A 63 1.94 -11.05 21.55
N VAL A 64 3.16 -10.54 21.42
CA VAL A 64 3.74 -9.50 22.29
C VAL A 64 4.25 -8.36 21.44
N HIS A 65 3.84 -7.13 21.75
CA HIS A 65 4.33 -5.94 21.09
C HIS A 65 5.66 -5.47 21.71
N GLN A 66 6.78 -5.68 21.02
CA GLN A 66 8.10 -5.36 21.57
C GLN A 66 8.55 -3.91 21.32
N GLY A 67 7.99 -3.24 20.31
CA GLY A 67 8.28 -1.83 20.04
C GLY A 67 7.81 -1.40 18.65
N GLY A 68 7.88 -0.10 18.36
CA GLY A 68 7.44 0.48 17.09
C GLY A 68 6.08 1.17 17.18
N ASP A 69 5.38 1.25 16.05
CA ASP A 69 4.09 1.92 15.93
C ASP A 69 2.96 1.07 16.53
N GLN A 70 1.90 1.72 17.03
CA GLN A 70 0.68 1.03 17.48
C GLN A 70 -0.01 0.37 16.28
N ILE A 71 -0.54 -0.84 16.49
CA ILE A 71 -1.28 -1.58 15.46
C ILE A 71 -2.76 -1.58 15.81
N ASP A 72 -3.62 -1.28 14.85
CA ASP A 72 -5.07 -1.35 15.02
C ASP A 72 -5.60 -2.61 14.32
N PHE A 73 -6.17 -3.53 15.09
CA PHE A 73 -6.84 -4.71 14.58
C PHE A 73 -8.34 -4.46 14.37
N THR A 74 -8.88 -3.34 14.89
CA THR A 74 -10.31 -3.03 14.83
C THR A 74 -10.79 -2.82 13.39
N ASN A 75 -12.00 -3.28 13.09
CA ASN A 75 -12.64 -3.12 11.77
C ASN A 75 -11.82 -3.73 10.62
N ASN A 76 -11.10 -4.83 10.88
CA ASN A 76 -10.31 -5.53 9.87
C ASN A 76 -9.19 -4.70 9.22
N LYS A 77 -8.68 -3.68 9.92
CA LYS A 77 -7.52 -2.90 9.46
C LYS A 77 -6.24 -3.73 9.40
N THR A 78 -6.11 -4.71 10.28
CA THR A 78 -5.02 -5.68 10.26
C THR A 78 -5.58 -7.07 10.10
N LYS A 79 -5.23 -7.73 9.00
CA LYS A 79 -5.64 -9.09 8.67
C LYS A 79 -4.60 -10.10 9.13
N LEU A 80 -5.07 -11.22 9.67
CA LEU A 80 -4.24 -12.35 10.03
C LEU A 80 -4.36 -13.44 8.96
N PHE A 81 -3.24 -13.91 8.45
CA PHE A 81 -3.16 -15.06 7.56
C PHE A 81 -2.40 -16.20 8.24
N VAL A 82 -2.94 -17.41 8.17
CA VAL A 82 -2.34 -18.63 8.71
C VAL A 82 -2.32 -19.68 7.60
N GLY A 83 -1.14 -20.24 7.30
CA GLY A 83 -1.00 -21.25 6.23
C GLY A 83 -1.44 -20.76 4.83
N GLY A 84 -1.53 -19.44 4.63
CA GLY A 84 -2.05 -18.81 3.41
C GLY A 84 -3.57 -18.60 3.37
N THR A 85 -4.30 -18.96 4.43
CA THR A 85 -5.74 -18.68 4.59
C THR A 85 -5.94 -17.49 5.51
N GLU A 86 -6.86 -16.58 5.17
CA GLU A 86 -7.22 -15.46 6.06
C GLU A 86 -7.99 -16.00 7.26
N ALA A 87 -7.44 -15.84 8.46
CA ALA A 87 -8.13 -16.09 9.71
C ALA A 87 -9.01 -14.86 9.99
N SER A 88 -10.32 -15.05 9.95
CA SER A 88 -11.31 -13.99 10.21
C SER A 88 -12.25 -14.44 11.34
N GLY A 89 -12.47 -13.55 12.31
CA GLY A 89 -13.33 -13.83 13.45
C GLY A 89 -13.09 -12.87 14.62
N ASP A 90 -14.04 -12.87 15.57
CA ASP A 90 -14.03 -12.04 16.78
C ASP A 90 -12.77 -12.22 17.64
N SER A 91 -12.11 -13.38 17.54
CA SER A 91 -10.84 -13.68 18.23
C SER A 91 -9.60 -13.06 17.60
N VAL A 92 -9.72 -12.44 16.42
CA VAL A 92 -8.63 -11.71 15.73
C VAL A 92 -8.78 -10.19 15.90
N ASP A 93 -10.01 -9.70 16.12
CA ASP A 93 -10.33 -8.29 16.41
C ASP A 93 -9.99 -7.92 17.87
N ILE A 94 -8.71 -7.92 18.22
CA ILE A 94 -8.22 -7.63 19.58
C ILE A 94 -8.16 -6.13 19.93
N GLY A 95 -8.65 -5.26 19.04
CA GLY A 95 -8.63 -3.81 19.22
C GLY A 95 -7.28 -3.18 18.89
N THR A 96 -6.90 -2.14 19.63
CA THR A 96 -5.62 -1.44 19.43
C THR A 96 -4.52 -2.10 20.26
N PHE A 97 -3.45 -2.53 19.61
CA PHE A 97 -2.32 -3.21 20.23
C PHE A 97 -1.12 -2.28 20.33
N SER A 98 -0.72 -1.98 21.56
CA SER A 98 0.30 -0.99 21.92
C SER A 98 1.57 -1.66 22.45
N VAL A 99 2.68 -0.92 22.45
CA VAL A 99 3.97 -1.44 22.96
C VAL A 99 3.85 -1.95 24.40
N GLY A 100 4.32 -3.19 24.62
CA GLY A 100 4.32 -3.86 25.91
C GLY A 100 3.06 -4.66 26.21
N GLU A 101 2.05 -4.62 25.34
CA GLU A 101 0.85 -5.46 25.47
C GLU A 101 1.12 -6.88 24.96
N GLU A 102 0.38 -7.82 25.54
CA GLU A 102 0.39 -9.24 25.22
C GLU A 102 -1.06 -9.70 25.07
N GLU A 103 -1.36 -10.39 23.99
CA GLU A 103 -2.73 -10.84 23.69
C GLU A 103 -2.72 -12.26 23.10
N TYR A 104 -3.73 -13.06 23.47
CA TYR A 104 -3.87 -14.44 23.01
C TYR A 104 -4.87 -14.53 21.86
N ILE A 105 -4.41 -14.98 20.70
CA ILE A 105 -5.25 -15.16 19.51
C ILE A 105 -5.66 -16.62 19.41
N ASN A 106 -6.96 -16.86 19.51
CA ASN A 106 -7.55 -18.17 19.23
C ASN A 106 -7.77 -18.32 17.72
N LEU A 107 -7.29 -19.42 17.16
CA LEU A 107 -7.39 -19.70 15.74
C LEU A 107 -8.45 -20.75 15.45
N THR A 108 -9.14 -20.58 14.32
CA THR A 108 -10.08 -21.56 13.78
C THR A 108 -10.05 -21.40 12.27
N PRO A 109 -9.45 -22.35 11.50
CA PRO A 109 -8.93 -23.67 11.89
C PRO A 109 -7.66 -23.64 12.76
N THR A 110 -7.31 -24.79 13.34
CA THR A 110 -6.14 -25.00 14.20
C THR A 110 -4.81 -24.84 13.43
N LEU A 111 -3.75 -24.46 14.14
CA LEU A 111 -2.38 -24.36 13.61
C LEU A 111 -1.77 -25.74 13.35
N GLU A 112 -1.02 -25.85 12.26
CA GLU A 112 -0.12 -26.97 12.00
C GLU A 112 1.35 -26.54 12.12
N ASP A 113 2.24 -27.48 12.44
CA ASP A 113 3.68 -27.21 12.49
C ASP A 113 4.20 -26.76 11.11
N GLY A 114 4.96 -25.67 11.09
CA GLY A 114 5.48 -25.05 9.88
C GLY A 114 4.53 -24.07 9.20
N ASP A 115 3.32 -23.83 9.73
CA ASP A 115 2.41 -22.83 9.16
C ASP A 115 2.99 -21.41 9.21
N SER A 116 2.74 -20.64 8.14
CA SER A 116 3.13 -19.24 8.08
C SER A 116 2.04 -18.35 8.66
N ILE A 117 2.33 -17.68 9.77
CA ILE A 117 1.47 -16.69 10.42
C ILE A 117 1.90 -15.30 9.94
N ARG A 118 1.01 -14.54 9.32
CA ARG A 118 1.33 -13.22 8.75
C ARG A 118 0.27 -12.20 9.15
N PHE A 119 0.71 -11.06 9.64
CA PHE A 119 -0.12 -9.89 9.87
C PHE A 119 0.05 -8.93 8.70
N ILE A 120 -1.04 -8.56 8.05
CA ILE A 120 -1.06 -7.69 6.87
C ILE A 120 -1.98 -6.51 7.14
N ASP A 121 -1.49 -5.31 6.88
CA ASP A 121 -2.28 -4.08 6.95
C ASP A 121 -3.21 -3.98 5.72
N ASP A 122 -4.49 -3.69 5.92
CA ASP A 122 -5.51 -3.66 4.84
C ASP A 122 -5.35 -2.44 3.90
N ASP A 123 -4.93 -1.29 4.44
CA ASP A 123 -4.82 -0.03 3.70
C ASP A 123 -3.61 -0.03 2.76
N SER A 124 -2.46 -0.49 3.25
CA SER A 124 -1.19 -0.54 2.51
C SER A 124 -0.94 -1.89 1.82
N ASN A 125 -1.65 -2.94 2.24
CA ASN A 125 -1.49 -4.31 1.80
C ASN A 125 -0.06 -4.87 2.03
N GLN A 126 0.67 -4.29 3.00
CA GLN A 126 2.04 -4.65 3.37
C GLN A 126 2.05 -5.54 4.63
N PRO A 127 3.00 -6.50 4.73
CA PRO A 127 3.14 -7.31 5.93
C PRO A 127 3.74 -6.49 7.07
N ILE A 128 3.06 -6.47 8.23
CA ILE A 128 3.53 -5.86 9.47
C ILE A 128 4.51 -6.82 10.18
N ALA A 129 4.12 -8.09 10.28
CA ALA A 129 4.93 -9.13 10.91
C ALA A 129 4.66 -10.51 10.30
N SER A 130 5.66 -11.38 10.33
CA SER A 130 5.51 -12.78 9.91
C SER A 130 6.27 -13.71 10.84
N PHE A 131 5.63 -14.82 11.17
CA PHE A 131 6.15 -15.87 12.02
C PHE A 131 5.91 -17.23 11.37
N THR A 132 6.68 -18.22 11.79
CA THR A 132 6.42 -19.62 11.47
C THR A 132 5.96 -20.30 12.74
N ALA A 133 4.87 -21.05 12.65
CA ALA A 133 4.39 -21.89 13.73
C ALA A 133 5.41 -23.01 13.98
N ASP A 134 5.78 -23.18 15.26
CA ASP A 134 6.64 -24.25 15.78
C ASP A 134 5.91 -24.77 17.03
N ILE A 135 5.13 -25.85 16.85
CA ILE A 135 4.23 -26.43 17.87
C ILE A 135 4.66 -27.82 18.31
#